data_AF-A0A2H6NKN7-F1
#
_entry.id   AF-A0A2H6NKN7-F1
#
_cell.length_a   1.000
_cell.length_b   1.000
_cell.length_c   1.000
_cell.angle_alpha   90.00
_cell.angle_beta   90.00
_cell.angle_gamma   90.00
#
_symmetry.space_group_name_H-M   'P 1'
#
loop_
_entity.id
_entity.type
_entity.pdbx_description
1 polymer ?
#
loop_
_entity_poly.entity_id
_entity_poly.type
_entity_poly.pdbx_seq_one_letter_code
_entity_poly.pdbx_strand_id
1 'polypeptide(L)'
;MKGQMDELFCRNDNVVNFASWFTFAFPAMLVLLVLSWLWLLVMFLGLDFKKNFGCGISEAEKRKSEKAYSIIKSEYRALGRMKFSEGAVLILFIALVVLWFTREPGFMTGWASALFSHRAKSHITDATVV
;
A
#
# COMPACT_ATOMS: atom_id res chain seq x y z
N MET A 1 15.58 14.36 -10.02
CA MET A 1 14.78 15.55 -10.43
C MET A 1 14.39 16.44 -9.25
N LYS A 2 13.92 15.91 -8.11
CA LYS A 2 13.58 16.76 -6.94
C LYS A 2 14.76 17.60 -6.41
N GLY A 3 15.96 17.01 -6.26
CA GLY A 3 17.15 17.72 -5.74
C GLY A 3 17.60 18.92 -6.58
N GLN A 4 17.48 18.86 -7.91
CA GLN A 4 17.80 20.00 -8.78
C GLN A 4 16.71 21.09 -8.76
N MET A 5 15.45 20.70 -8.54
CA MET A 5 14.34 21.65 -8.41
C MET A 5 14.43 22.47 -7.13
N ASP A 6 14.88 21.86 -6.03
CA ASP A 6 15.07 22.54 -4.75
C ASP A 6 16.24 23.55 -4.79
N GLU A 7 17.26 23.32 -5.63
CA GLU A 7 18.39 24.26 -5.82
C GLU A 7 18.02 25.45 -6.71
N LEU A 8 17.23 25.23 -7.77
CA LEU A 8 16.87 26.28 -8.74
C LEU A 8 15.71 27.16 -8.26
N PHE A 9 14.84 26.62 -7.40
CA PHE A 9 13.72 27.35 -6.82
C PHE A 9 13.83 27.35 -5.29
N CYS A 10 14.50 28.37 -4.73
CA CYS A 10 14.65 28.57 -3.28
C CYS A 10 13.32 28.64 -2.49
N ARG A 11 12.18 28.71 -3.18
CA ARG A 11 10.83 28.68 -2.61
C ARG A 11 10.04 27.51 -3.22
N ASN A 12 10.55 26.30 -3.06
CA ASN A 12 9.79 25.09 -3.33
C ASN A 12 9.10 24.66 -2.03
N ASP A 13 7.77 24.66 -1.98
CA ASP A 13 6.98 24.31 -0.79
C ASP A 13 6.99 22.79 -0.50
N ASN A 14 8.07 22.06 -0.86
CA ASN A 14 8.19 20.61 -0.72
C ASN A 14 6.97 19.84 -1.28
N VAL A 15 6.43 20.33 -2.40
CA VAL A 15 5.14 19.90 -2.98
C VAL A 15 5.09 18.39 -3.30
N VAL A 16 6.24 17.78 -3.61
CA VAL A 16 6.34 16.35 -3.93
C VAL A 16 7.11 15.60 -2.83
N ASN A 17 6.38 15.02 -1.87
CA ASN A 17 6.92 14.12 -0.84
C ASN A 17 6.12 12.79 -0.84
N PHE A 18 6.50 11.83 0.00
CA PHE A 18 5.82 10.53 0.05
C PHE A 18 4.32 10.66 0.39
N ALA A 19 3.96 11.52 1.35
CA ALA A 19 2.58 11.76 1.75
C ALA A 19 1.75 12.47 0.65
N SER A 20 2.29 13.49 -0.02
CA SER A 20 1.57 14.20 -1.09
C SER A 20 1.40 13.33 -2.34
N TRP A 21 2.41 12.53 -2.68
CA TRP A 21 2.29 11.56 -3.76
C TRP A 21 1.36 10.40 -3.41
N PHE A 22 1.42 9.87 -2.18
CA PHE A 22 0.52 8.81 -1.70
C PHE A 22 -0.93 9.28 -1.70
N THR A 23 -1.23 10.47 -1.19
CA THR A 23 -2.61 11.00 -1.17
C THR A 23 -3.18 11.22 -2.57
N PHE A 24 -2.34 11.52 -3.57
CA PHE A 24 -2.74 11.58 -4.97
C PHE A 24 -2.93 10.19 -5.60
N ALA A 25 -1.98 9.27 -5.41
CA ALA A 25 -1.96 7.97 -6.09
C ALA A 25 -2.88 6.92 -5.43
N PHE A 26 -3.08 6.98 -4.12
CA PHE A 26 -3.85 5.99 -3.35
C PHE A 26 -5.33 5.94 -3.77
N PRO A 27 -6.05 7.07 -3.94
CA PRO A 27 -7.42 7.03 -4.47
C PRO A 27 -7.48 6.43 -5.88
N ALA A 28 -6.54 6.79 -6.76
CA ALA A 28 -6.47 6.23 -8.11
C ALA A 28 -6.23 4.72 -8.09
N MET A 29 -5.35 4.23 -7.20
CA MET A 29 -5.12 2.80 -7.00
C MET A 29 -6.40 2.06 -6.60
N LEU A 30 -7.19 2.60 -5.68
CA LEU A 30 -8.46 1.99 -5.26
C LEU A 30 -9.48 1.96 -6.41
N VAL A 31 -9.59 3.05 -7.17
CA VAL A 31 -10.48 3.13 -8.33
C VAL A 31 -10.09 2.10 -9.39
N LEU A 32 -8.80 2.02 -9.73
CA LEU A 32 -8.30 1.04 -10.69
C LEU A 32 -8.50 -0.40 -10.21
N LEU A 33 -8.28 -0.67 -8.92
CA LEU A 33 -8.53 -1.99 -8.34
C LEU A 33 -10.00 -2.40 -8.48
N VAL A 34 -10.94 -1.51 -8.17
CA VAL A 34 -12.38 -1.77 -8.32
C VAL A 34 -12.74 -1.94 -9.79
N LEU A 35 -12.21 -1.11 -10.69
CA LEU A 35 -12.46 -1.22 -12.13
C LEU A 35 -11.92 -2.55 -12.68
N SER A 36 -10.71 -2.95 -12.31
CA SER A 36 -10.14 -4.24 -12.70
C SER A 36 -10.93 -5.41 -12.11
N TRP A 37 -11.38 -5.31 -10.86
CA TRP A 37 -12.23 -6.33 -10.24
C TRP A 37 -13.56 -6.49 -10.97
N LEU A 38 -14.25 -5.38 -11.28
CA LEU A 38 -15.48 -5.39 -12.07
C LEU A 38 -15.24 -5.94 -13.49
N TRP A 39 -14.14 -5.55 -14.13
CA TRP A 39 -13.77 -6.05 -15.45
C TRP A 39 -13.60 -7.58 -15.46
N LEU A 40 -12.87 -8.12 -14.48
CA LEU A 40 -12.69 -9.56 -14.33
C LEU A 40 -14.01 -10.28 -14.00
N LEU A 41 -14.87 -9.69 -13.18
CA LEU A 41 -16.21 -10.21 -12.91
C LEU A 41 -17.03 -10.32 -14.19
N VAL A 42 -17.05 -9.27 -15.02
CA VAL A 42 -17.78 -9.27 -16.29
C VAL A 42 -17.20 -10.30 -17.27
N MET A 43 -15.88 -10.40 -17.38
CA MET A 43 -15.23 -11.27 -18.37
C MET A 43 -15.31 -12.77 -18.01
N PHE A 44 -15.14 -13.14 -16.73
CA PHE A 44 -15.10 -14.54 -16.31
C PHE A 44 -16.42 -15.07 -15.72
N LEU A 45 -17.22 -14.22 -15.06
CA LEU A 45 -18.47 -14.62 -14.40
C LEU A 45 -19.73 -14.11 -15.13
N GLY A 46 -19.60 -13.22 -16.12
CA GLY A 46 -20.71 -12.65 -16.87
C GLY A 46 -21.54 -11.62 -16.07
N LEU A 47 -22.53 -11.00 -16.73
CA LEU A 47 -23.44 -9.99 -16.15
C LEU A 47 -24.61 -10.58 -15.34
N ASP A 48 -24.52 -11.84 -14.90
CA ASP A 48 -25.53 -12.47 -14.06
C ASP A 48 -25.41 -11.99 -12.60
N PHE A 49 -25.65 -10.68 -12.38
CA PHE A 49 -25.57 -10.04 -11.07
C PHE A 49 -26.41 -10.76 -10.00
N LYS A 50 -27.56 -11.35 -10.36
CA LYS A 50 -28.38 -12.15 -9.42
C LYS A 50 -27.65 -13.37 -8.87
N LYS A 51 -26.93 -14.11 -9.73
CA LYS A 51 -26.15 -15.29 -9.33
C LYS A 51 -24.86 -14.89 -8.61
N ASN A 52 -24.19 -13.84 -9.09
CA ASN A 52 -22.92 -13.36 -8.52
C ASN A 52 -23.08 -12.63 -7.18
N PHE A 53 -24.21 -11.95 -6.91
CA PHE A 53 -24.53 -11.34 -5.60
C PHE A 53 -25.20 -12.32 -4.61
N GLY A 54 -25.31 -13.60 -4.94
CA GLY A 54 -25.79 -14.63 -4.01
C GLY A 54 -27.31 -14.77 -3.90
N CYS A 55 -28.09 -14.12 -4.76
CA CYS A 55 -29.54 -14.31 -4.81
C CYS A 55 -29.88 -15.54 -5.69
N GLY A 56 -29.81 -16.74 -5.11
CA GLY A 56 -30.19 -17.99 -5.77
C GLY A 56 -29.07 -19.03 -5.89
N ILE A 57 -28.12 -19.06 -4.95
CA ILE A 57 -27.06 -20.08 -4.91
C ILE A 57 -27.69 -21.46 -4.80
N SER A 58 -27.42 -22.32 -5.78
CA SER A 58 -27.93 -23.69 -5.74
C SER A 58 -27.23 -24.51 -4.66
N GLU A 59 -27.89 -25.55 -4.13
CA GLU A 59 -27.28 -26.46 -3.15
C GLU A 59 -25.98 -27.12 -3.65
N ALA A 60 -25.81 -27.23 -4.97
CA ALA A 60 -24.55 -27.70 -5.57
C ALA A 60 -23.42 -26.66 -5.50
N GLU A 61 -23.73 -25.37 -5.60
CA GLU A 61 -22.75 -24.27 -5.46
C GLU A 61 -22.35 -24.08 -4.01
N LYS A 62 -23.28 -24.20 -3.05
CA LYS A 62 -22.95 -24.22 -1.61
C LYS A 62 -21.95 -25.32 -1.29
N ARG A 63 -22.21 -26.56 -1.73
CA ARG A 63 -21.29 -27.69 -1.51
C ARG A 63 -19.91 -27.48 -2.15
N LYS A 64 -19.83 -26.80 -3.30
CA LYS A 64 -18.54 -26.40 -3.91
C LYS A 64 -17.82 -25.37 -3.06
N SER A 65 -18.53 -24.35 -2.55
CA SER A 65 -17.95 -23.30 -1.71
C SER A 65 -17.45 -23.85 -0.36
N GLU A 66 -18.18 -24.80 0.25
CA GLU A 66 -17.76 -25.47 1.48
C GLU A 66 -16.49 -26.30 1.28
N LYS A 67 -16.40 -27.03 0.16
CA LYS A 67 -15.18 -27.76 -0.21
C LYS A 67 -14.00 -26.81 -0.42
N ALA A 68 -14.18 -25.74 -1.19
CA ALA A 68 -13.13 -24.74 -1.39
C ALA A 68 -12.68 -24.10 -0.06
N TYR A 69 -13.62 -23.75 0.81
CA TYR A 69 -13.32 -23.21 2.14
C TYR A 69 -12.55 -24.20 3.01
N SER A 70 -12.92 -25.49 2.97
CA SER A 70 -12.21 -26.53 3.73
C SER A 70 -10.75 -26.69 3.29
N ILE A 71 -10.48 -26.57 1.99
CA ILE A 71 -9.12 -26.60 1.41
C ILE A 71 -8.34 -25.35 1.85
N ILE A 72 -8.91 -24.16 1.71
CA ILE A 72 -8.25 -22.91 2.16
C ILE A 72 -7.93 -22.99 3.65
N LYS A 73 -8.84 -23.54 4.46
CA LYS A 73 -8.65 -23.70 5.90
C LYS A 73 -7.59 -24.75 6.24
N SER A 74 -7.49 -25.84 5.48
CA SER A 74 -6.43 -26.84 5.69
C SER A 74 -5.06 -26.27 5.33
N GLU A 75 -4.95 -25.55 4.21
CA GLU A 75 -3.71 -24.88 3.80
C GLU A 75 -3.31 -23.78 4.81
N TYR A 76 -4.28 -22.98 5.27
CA TYR A 76 -4.01 -21.96 6.30
C TYR A 76 -3.54 -22.57 7.62
N ARG A 77 -4.06 -23.74 8.00
CA ARG A 77 -3.56 -24.49 9.17
C ARG A 77 -2.17 -25.08 8.91
N ALA A 78 -1.87 -25.50 7.69
CA ALA A 78 -0.57 -26.03 7.29
C ALA A 78 0.54 -24.97 7.31
N LEU A 79 0.19 -23.70 7.04
CA LEU A 79 1.11 -22.55 7.14
C LEU A 79 1.74 -22.40 8.53
N GLY A 80 1.08 -22.92 9.58
CA GLY A 80 1.61 -22.91 10.93
C GLY A 80 1.57 -21.52 11.59
N ARG A 81 2.24 -21.39 12.74
CA ARG A 81 2.31 -20.13 13.49
C ARG A 81 3.38 -19.22 12.88
N MET A 82 3.10 -17.92 12.80
CA MET A 82 4.08 -16.91 12.38
C MET A 82 5.38 -17.06 13.16
N LYS A 83 6.50 -17.15 12.43
CA LYS A 83 7.84 -17.23 13.01
C LYS A 83 8.23 -15.89 13.59
N PHE A 84 9.13 -15.90 14.57
CA PHE A 84 9.66 -14.67 15.18
C PHE A 84 10.26 -13.71 14.14
N SER A 85 10.97 -14.25 13.13
CA SER A 85 11.55 -13.46 12.04
C SER A 85 10.50 -12.76 11.18
N GLU A 86 9.37 -13.41 10.89
CA GLU A 86 8.29 -12.82 10.09
C GLU A 86 7.63 -11.67 10.85
N GLY A 87 7.44 -11.84 12.16
CA GLY A 87 6.95 -10.77 13.03
C GLY A 87 7.92 -9.59 13.11
N ALA A 88 9.23 -9.85 13.27
CA ALA A 88 10.24 -8.81 13.33
C ALA A 88 10.32 -7.99 12.03
N VAL A 89 10.31 -8.66 10.87
CA VAL A 89 10.29 -7.98 9.57
C VAL A 89 9.01 -7.17 9.38
N LEU A 90 7.85 -7.69 9.80
CA LEU A 90 6.59 -6.95 9.74
C LEU A 90 6.62 -5.67 10.58
N ILE A 91 7.15 -5.75 11.81
CA ILE A 91 7.29 -4.58 12.70
C ILE A 91 8.22 -3.54 12.08
N LEU A 92 9.39 -3.98 11.58
CA LEU A 92 10.35 -3.07 10.93
C LEU A 92 9.75 -2.43 9.67
N PHE A 93 8.98 -3.18 8.89
CA PHE A 93 8.30 -2.65 7.71
C PHE A 93 7.27 -1.58 8.07
N ILE A 94 6.42 -1.83 9.07
CA ILE A 94 5.43 -0.85 9.55
C ILE A 94 6.15 0.39 10.08
N ALA A 95 7.20 0.20 10.89
CA ALA A 95 8.00 1.31 11.41
C ALA A 95 8.61 2.15 10.27
N LEU A 96 9.15 1.50 9.23
CA LEU A 96 9.70 2.17 8.05
C LEU A 96 8.65 3.00 7.32
N VAL A 97 7.45 2.46 7.10
CA VAL A 97 6.34 3.19 6.45
C VAL A 97 5.95 4.42 7.26
N VAL A 98 5.86 4.31 8.58
CA VAL A 98 5.58 5.44 9.47
C VAL A 98 6.70 6.48 9.42
N LEU A 99 7.97 6.05 9.44
CA LEU A 99 9.12 6.95 9.30
C LEU A 99 9.11 7.68 7.97
N TRP A 100 8.73 7.01 6.87
CA TRP A 100 8.59 7.63 5.55
C TRP A 100 7.50 8.68 5.49
N PHE A 101 6.32 8.40 6.06
CA PHE A 101 5.26 9.40 6.16
C PHE A 101 5.65 10.60 7.02
N THR A 102 6.37 10.38 8.11
CA THR A 102 6.76 11.43 9.07
C THR A 102 8.08 12.12 8.73
N ARG A 103 8.77 11.71 7.66
CA ARG A 103 10.08 12.26 7.23
C ARG A 103 10.00 13.77 6.99
N GLU A 104 9.09 14.19 6.12
CA GLU A 104 8.81 15.59 5.77
C GLU A 104 7.35 15.71 5.30
N PRO A 105 6.37 15.56 6.21
CA PRO A 105 4.98 15.43 5.81
C PRO A 105 4.34 16.72 5.27
N GLY A 106 5.01 17.87 5.37
CA GLY A 106 4.52 19.17 4.90
C GLY A 106 3.54 19.89 5.85
N PHE A 107 2.91 19.19 6.81
CA PHE A 107 2.02 19.79 7.83
C PHE A 107 2.66 20.00 9.21
N MET A 108 3.80 19.37 9.47
CA MET A 108 4.61 19.51 10.68
C MET A 108 6.09 19.39 10.34
N THR A 109 6.97 19.99 11.15
CA THR A 109 8.44 19.82 11.02
C THR A 109 8.77 18.34 11.22
N GLY A 110 9.05 17.63 10.13
CA GLY A 110 9.33 16.20 10.17
C GLY A 110 10.58 15.89 11.01
N TRP A 111 10.72 14.64 11.45
CA TRP A 111 11.84 14.24 12.32
C TRP A 111 13.21 14.43 11.67
N ALA A 112 13.28 14.45 10.32
CA ALA A 112 14.49 14.81 9.59
C ALA A 112 14.93 16.25 9.92
N SER A 113 14.00 17.20 9.93
CA SER A 113 14.32 18.60 10.28
C SER A 113 14.73 18.75 11.75
N ALA A 114 14.14 17.99 12.68
CA ALA A 114 14.44 18.06 14.10
C ALA A 114 15.81 17.46 14.47
N LEU A 115 16.23 16.36 13.83
CA LEU A 115 17.52 15.70 14.09
C LEU A 115 18.70 16.37 13.37
N PHE A 116 18.47 16.97 12.20
CA PHE A 116 19.53 17.56 11.38
C PHE A 116 19.64 19.09 11.47
N SER A 117 18.77 19.76 12.25
CA SER A 117 18.81 21.23 12.43
C SER A 117 20.11 21.76 13.06
N HIS A 118 20.88 20.97 13.80
CA HIS A 118 22.08 21.44 14.51
C HIS A 118 23.41 21.21 13.76
N ARG A 119 23.40 20.56 12.59
CA ARG A 119 24.65 20.27 11.86
C ARG A 119 24.50 20.47 10.36
N ALA A 120 24.64 21.74 9.99
CA ALA A 120 25.13 22.24 8.70
C ALA A 120 24.29 21.92 7.45
N LYS A 121 24.25 22.93 6.58
CA LYS A 121 23.83 22.89 5.18
C LYS A 121 24.64 21.85 4.39
N SER A 122 24.37 20.56 4.57
CA SER A 122 24.87 19.52 3.67
C SER A 122 23.73 18.62 3.26
N HIS A 123 23.29 18.84 2.03
CA HIS A 123 22.33 18.06 1.26
C HIS A 123 22.42 16.57 1.58
N ILE A 124 21.33 16.00 2.10
CA ILE A 124 21.18 14.56 2.26
C ILE A 124 20.69 14.02 0.91
N THR A 125 21.63 13.57 0.10
CA THR A 125 21.35 12.84 -1.15
C THR A 125 20.97 11.41 -0.78
N ASP A 126 19.71 11.01 -1.01
CA ASP A 126 19.30 9.60 -0.94
C ASP A 126 20.17 8.81 -1.93
N ALA A 127 21.02 7.93 -1.41
CA ALA A 127 22.00 7.14 -2.18
C ALA A 127 21.34 6.00 -2.95
N THR A 128 20.40 6.31 -3.82
CA THR A 128 19.96 5.42 -4.90
C THR A 128 19.94 6.22 -6.20
N VAL A 129 21.10 6.19 -6.85
CA VAL A 129 21.28 6.57 -8.26
C VAL A 129 21.43 5.27 -9.04
N VAL A 130 20.42 4.93 -9.84
CA VAL A 130 20.58 4.53 -11.25
C VAL A 130 19.41 5.15 -12.00
#